data_AF-A0A349VIB8-F1
#
_entry.id   AF-A0A349VIB8-F1
#
_cell.length_a   1.000
_cell.length_b   1.000
_cell.length_c   1.000
_cell.angle_alpha   90.00
_cell.angle_beta   90.00
_cell.angle_gamma   90.00
#
_symmetry.space_group_name_H-M   'P 1'
#
loop_
_entity.id
_entity.type
_entity.pdbx_description
1 polymer ?
#
loop_
_entity_poly.entity_id
_entity_poly.type
_entity_poly.pdbx_seq_one_letter_code
_entity_poly.pdbx_strand_id
1 'polypeptide(L)' 'VQQAREAARRVSCSNNFKQMGLALHNFENGQRHYPVAFEQDSSGAQISDWGVSAQLLPFIENA' A
#
# COMPACT_ATOMS: atom_id res chain seq x y z
N VAL A 1 -26.46 -16.81 -11.40
CA VAL A 1 -26.18 -15.43 -10.90
C VAL A 1 -25.09 -15.34 -9.83
N GLN A 2 -24.90 -16.33 -8.94
CA GLN A 2 -23.85 -16.28 -7.91
C GLN A 2 -22.42 -16.34 -8.47
N GLN A 3 -22.16 -17.16 -9.49
CA GLN A 3 -20.84 -17.25 -10.13
C GLN A 3 -20.35 -15.92 -10.73
N ALA A 4 -21.26 -15.14 -11.33
CA ALA A 4 -20.93 -13.84 -11.89
C ALA A 4 -20.52 -12.83 -10.80
N ARG A 5 -21.16 -12.87 -9.62
CA ARG A 5 -20.80 -12.04 -8.47
C ARG A 5 -19.41 -12.40 -7.93
N GLU A 6 -19.11 -13.69 -7.83
CA GLU A 6 -17.81 -14.16 -7.35
C GLU A 6 -16.68 -13.84 -8.34
N ALA A 7 -16.95 -13.93 -9.64
CA ALA A 7 -16.05 -13.46 -10.68
C ALA A 7 -15.77 -11.96 -10.57
N ALA A 8 -16.81 -11.13 -10.40
CA ALA A 8 -16.66 -9.69 -10.21
C ALA A 8 -15.85 -9.34 -8.95
N ARG A 9 -16.09 -10.04 -7.83
CA ARG A 9 -15.32 -9.90 -6.58
C ARG A 9 -13.83 -10.19 -6.78
N ARG A 10 -13.50 -11.28 -7.50
CA ARG A 10 -12.10 -11.61 -7.82
C ARG A 10 -11.44 -10.56 -8.69
N VAL A 11 -12.14 -10.06 -9.70
CA VAL A 11 -11.63 -8.98 -10.57
C VAL A 11 -11.36 -7.71 -9.76
N SER A 12 -12.30 -7.31 -8.91
CA SER A 12 -12.13 -6.15 -8.01
C SER A 12 -10.94 -6.35 -7.07
N CYS A 13 -10.82 -7.50 -6.41
CA CYS A 13 -9.70 -7.79 -5.50
C CYS A 13 -8.34 -7.72 -6.22
N SER A 14 -8.24 -8.31 -7.42
CA SER A 14 -7.04 -8.23 -8.25
C SER A 14 -6.72 -6.79 -8.67
N ASN A 15 -7.73 -5.97 -8.96
CA ASN A 15 -7.52 -4.56 -9.31
C ASN A 15 -7.05 -3.74 -8.11
N ASN A 16 -7.62 -3.97 -6.92
CA ASN A 16 -7.18 -3.34 -5.69
C ASN A 16 -5.70 -3.66 -5.40
N PHE A 17 -5.30 -4.92 -5.62
CA PHE A 17 -3.89 -5.31 -5.46
C PHE A 17 -2.96 -4.61 -6.45
N LYS A 18 -3.39 -4.46 -7.70
CA LYS A 18 -2.63 -3.69 -8.70
C LYS A 18 -2.50 -2.22 -8.30
N GLN A 19 -3.54 -1.60 -7.77
CA GLN A 19 -3.49 -0.21 -7.28
C GLN A 19 -2.51 -0.06 -6.11
N MET A 20 -2.49 -1.02 -5.16
CA MET A 20 -1.50 -1.02 -4.08
C MET A 20 -0.06 -1.15 -4.61
N GLY A 21 0.16 -2.02 -5.61
CA GLY A 21 1.46 -2.15 -6.27
C GLY A 21 1.90 -0.87 -7.00
N LEU A 22 0.98 -0.20 -7.68
CA LEU A 22 1.23 1.10 -8.32
C LEU A 22 1.57 2.19 -7.30
N ALA A 23 0.82 2.26 -6.19
CA ALA A 23 1.11 3.19 -5.10
C ALA A 23 2.51 2.98 -4.52
N LEU A 24 2.93 1.72 -4.35
CA LEU A 24 4.28 1.37 -3.89
C LEU A 24 5.37 1.83 -4.86
N HIS A 25 5.19 1.60 -6.17
CA HIS A 25 6.15 2.05 -7.18
C HIS A 25 6.22 3.58 -7.29
N ASN A 26 5.07 4.27 -7.17
CA ASN A 26 5.02 5.72 -7.16
C ASN A 26 5.71 6.31 -5.92
N PHE A 27 5.52 5.68 -4.75
CA PHE A 27 6.22 6.04 -3.52
C PHE A 27 7.74 5.90 -3.71
N GLU A 28 8.20 4.76 -4.23
CA GLU A 28 9.63 4.51 -4.43
C GLU A 28 10.26 5.48 -5.43
N ASN A 29 9.56 5.81 -6.52
CA ASN A 29 10.03 6.81 -7.48
C ASN A 29 10.23 8.21 -6.85
N GLY A 30 9.38 8.59 -5.90
CA GLY A 30 9.46 9.88 -5.20
C GLY A 30 10.46 9.90 -4.03
N GLN A 31 10.50 8.83 -3.23
CA GLN A 31 11.25 8.74 -1.97
C GLN A 31 12.58 7.99 -2.09
N ARG A 32 12.80 7.28 -3.21
CA ARG A 32 13.97 6.41 -3.48
C ARG A 32 14.17 5.27 -2.49
N HIS A 33 13.12 4.91 -1.75
CA HIS A 33 13.06 3.74 -0.90
C HIS A 33 11.62 3.24 -0.82
N TYR A 34 11.43 2.01 -0.36
CA TYR A 34 10.10 1.47 -0.08
C TYR A 34 9.61 1.92 1.31
N PRO A 35 8.28 2.00 1.53
CA PRO A 35 7.73 2.38 2.82
C PRO A 35 8.13 1.37 3.90
N VAL A 36 8.52 1.89 5.05
CA VAL A 36 8.95 1.08 6.20
C VAL A 36 7.78 0.83 7.13
N ALA A 37 7.72 -0.35 7.77
CA ALA A 37 6.65 -0.65 8.71
C ALA A 37 6.77 0.17 10.01
N PHE A 38 8.00 0.48 10.41
CA PHE A 38 8.33 1.28 11.58
C PHE A 38 9.74 1.88 11.38
N GLU A 39 9.99 3.02 11.99
CA GLU A 39 11.34 3.61 12.05
C GLU A 39 11.93 3.39 13.44
N GLN A 40 13.23 3.08 13.50
CA GLN A 40 13.98 2.94 14.75
C GLN A 40 15.07 4.00 14.83
N ASP A 41 15.31 4.53 16.04
CA ASP A 41 16.50 5.32 16.31
C ASP A 41 17.74 4.45 16.53
N SER A 42 18.88 5.10 16.76
CA SER A 42 20.16 4.42 17.05
C SER A 42 20.17 3.60 18.34
N SER A 43 19.18 3.78 19.23
CA SER A 43 19.01 3.00 20.45
C SER A 43 18.12 1.76 20.25
N GLY A 44 17.54 1.61 19.05
CA GLY A 44 16.57 0.55 18.73
C GLY A 44 15.15 0.86 19.21
N ALA A 45 14.91 2.06 19.74
CA ALA A 45 13.57 2.51 20.10
C ALA A 45 12.79 2.88 18.84
N GLN A 46 11.52 2.48 18.79
CA GLN A 46 10.64 2.83 17.68
C GLN A 46 10.25 4.31 17.78
N ILE A 47 10.57 5.08 16.74
CA ILE A 47 10.35 6.54 16.68
C ILE A 47 9.17 6.95 15.80
N SER A 48 8.68 6.05 14.95
CA SER A 48 7.47 6.24 14.15
C SER A 48 6.72 4.93 14.02
N ASP A 49 5.40 4.97 14.26
CA ASP A 49 4.48 3.83 14.16
C ASP A 49 3.43 4.03 13.05
N TRP A 50 3.69 4.96 12.13
CA TRP A 50 2.82 5.15 10.97
C TRP A 50 3.04 3.99 10.01
N GLY A 51 2.11 3.02 10.04
CA GLY A 51 2.17 1.85 9.19
C GLY A 51 2.25 2.19 7.70
N VAL A 52 2.74 1.23 6.91
CA VAL A 52 2.95 1.35 5.45
C VAL A 52 1.76 1.97 4.72
N SER A 53 0.53 1.65 5.14
CA SER A 53 -0.69 2.20 4.56
C SER A 53 -0.76 3.72 4.66
N ALA A 54 -0.36 4.31 5.79
CA ALA A 54 -0.41 5.75 6.01
C ALA A 54 0.61 6.51 5.13
N GLN A 55 1.77 5.88 4.86
CA GLN A 55 2.80 6.42 3.96
C GLN A 55 2.38 6.36 2.48
N LEU A 56 1.54 5.37 2.13
CA LEU A 56 1.04 5.17 0.77
C LEU A 56 -0.24 5.97 0.47
N LEU A 57 -0.94 6.51 1.47
CA LEU A 57 -2.18 7.29 1.29
C LEU A 57 -2.10 8.36 0.18
N PRO A 58 -1.00 9.15 0.05
CA PRO A 58 -0.90 10.15 -1.01
C PRO A 58 -0.79 9.55 -2.42
N PHE A 59 -0.39 8.27 -2.53
CA PHE A 59 -0.11 7.58 -3.80
C PHE A 59 -1.20 6.57 -4.18
N ILE A 60 -2.16 6.31 -3.29
CA ILE A 60 -3.38 5.55 -3.59
C ILE A 60 -4.38 6.54 -4.18
N GLU A 61 -4.34 6.71 -5.50
CA GLU A 61 -5.34 7.52 -6.20
C GLU A 61 -6.70 6.80 -6.24
N ASN A 62 -7.75 7.51 -5.78
CA ASN A 62 -9.18 7.18 -5.84
C ASN A 62 -9.61 5.85 -5.19
N ALA A 63 -10.14 5.95 -3.96
CA ALA A 63 -11.11 5.00 -3.42
C ALA A 63 -12.50 5.22 -4.07
#